data_AF-A3F4Z6-F1
#
_entry.id   AF-A3F4Z6-F1
#
_cell.length_a   1.000
_cell.length_b   1.000
_cell.length_c   1.000
_cell.angle_alpha   90.00
_cell.angle_beta   90.00
_cell.angle_gamma   90.00
#
_symmetry.space_group_name_H-M   'P 1'
#
loop_
_entity.id
_entity.type
_entity.pdbx_description
1 polymer ?
#
loop_
_entity_poly.entity_id
_entity_poly.type
_entity_poly.pdbx_seq_one_letter_code
_entity_poly.pdbx_strand_id
1 'polypeptide(L)'
;MESRSWGVELWDQMDFLLQFENDQLSVHDHHFRLLCEIQKLIVEFGKKYRKTVSSFVPKKKEKSSIDSKLTYNTVLTDSLASFLEMGMAFENYGAELQKSVITPLKAEYDRERKIADKVTTDYTKYNTQREREKRRLEDTWRTHVNALKEKQKAETMNTQAQGDPNITPEERQKAQNTLAAKKDAFIETQHTYASEMAKFNDKQRHP
;
A
#
# COMPACT_ATOMS: atom_id res chain seq x y z
N MET A 1 14.26 -18.26 19.85
CA MET A 1 13.09 -18.30 18.94
C MET A 1 13.53 -17.65 17.66
N GLU A 2 13.53 -18.37 16.54
CA GLU A 2 13.81 -17.77 15.24
C GLU A 2 12.70 -16.76 14.92
N SER A 3 13.08 -15.51 14.63
CA SER A 3 12.13 -14.46 14.31
C SER A 3 11.52 -14.73 12.94
N ARG A 4 10.25 -15.12 12.91
CA ARG A 4 9.49 -15.20 11.65
C ARG A 4 9.40 -13.80 11.04
N SER A 5 9.63 -13.71 9.73
CA SER A 5 9.59 -12.47 8.96
C SER A 5 8.55 -12.56 7.87
N TRP A 6 7.73 -11.51 7.70
CA TRP A 6 6.76 -11.45 6.62
C TRP A 6 7.41 -11.55 5.24
N GLY A 7 8.64 -11.07 5.09
CA GLY A 7 9.39 -11.18 3.82
C GLY A 7 9.76 -12.61 3.42
N VAL A 8 9.66 -13.57 4.34
CA VAL A 8 9.94 -14.99 4.08
C VAL A 8 8.65 -15.81 4.14
N GLU A 9 7.82 -15.59 5.16
CA GLU A 9 6.63 -16.40 5.41
C GLU A 9 5.45 -16.01 4.50
N LEU A 10 5.42 -14.75 4.03
CA LEU A 10 4.31 -14.16 3.28
C LEU A 10 4.76 -13.61 1.93
N TRP A 11 5.83 -14.17 1.37
CA TRP A 11 6.47 -13.71 0.12
C TRP A 11 5.52 -13.68 -1.09
N ASP A 12 4.47 -14.51 -1.09
CA ASP A 12 3.46 -14.61 -2.14
C ASP A 12 2.14 -13.89 -1.78
N GLN A 13 2.04 -13.28 -0.59
CA GLN A 13 0.82 -12.65 -0.07
C GLN A 13 0.86 -11.11 -0.17
N MET A 14 1.68 -10.54 -1.05
CA MET A 14 1.90 -9.08 -1.07
C MET A 14 0.62 -8.27 -1.29
N ASP A 15 -0.31 -8.75 -2.13
CA ASP A 15 -1.59 -8.07 -2.35
C ASP A 15 -2.44 -8.03 -1.07
N PHE A 16 -2.43 -9.12 -0.28
CA PHE A 16 -3.10 -9.15 1.03
C PHE A 16 -2.41 -8.24 2.05
N LEU A 17 -1.07 -8.19 2.06
CA LEU A 17 -0.32 -7.29 2.93
C LEU A 17 -0.62 -5.82 2.62
N LEU A 18 -0.67 -5.45 1.34
CA LEU A 18 -1.04 -4.10 0.92
C LEU A 18 -2.48 -3.75 1.29
N GLN A 19 -3.41 -4.69 1.17
CA GLN A 19 -4.78 -4.48 1.63
C GLN A 19 -4.83 -4.29 3.15
N PHE A 20 -4.14 -5.15 3.91
CA PHE A 20 -4.05 -5.06 5.36
C PHE A 20 -3.51 -3.70 5.82
N GLU A 21 -2.44 -3.20 5.22
CA GLU A 21 -1.88 -1.88 5.52
C GLU A 21 -2.88 -0.75 5.23
N ASN A 22 -3.61 -0.82 4.11
CA ASN A 22 -4.64 0.17 3.79
C ASN A 22 -5.80 0.15 4.79
N ASP A 23 -6.21 -1.03 5.25
CA ASP A 23 -7.25 -1.19 6.26
C ASP A 23 -6.79 -0.60 7.61
N GLN A 24 -5.53 -0.84 8.02
CA GLN A 24 -4.95 -0.24 9.21
C GLN A 24 -4.90 1.28 9.12
N LEU A 25 -4.49 1.84 7.98
CA LEU A 25 -4.51 3.30 7.75
C LEU A 25 -5.92 3.87 7.84
N SER A 26 -6.92 3.17 7.30
CA SER A 26 -8.32 3.57 7.41
C SER A 26 -8.77 3.65 8.88
N VAL A 27 -8.45 2.64 9.69
CA VAL A 27 -8.77 2.64 11.13
C VAL A 27 -8.09 3.80 11.86
N HIS A 28 -6.82 4.09 11.56
CA HIS A 28 -6.11 5.23 12.14
C HIS A 28 -6.75 6.57 11.78
N ASP A 29 -7.19 6.76 10.53
CA ASP A 29 -7.90 7.96 10.10
C ASP A 29 -9.25 8.13 10.85
N HIS A 30 -10.01 7.05 11.03
CA HIS A 30 -11.24 7.08 11.83
C HIS A 30 -10.97 7.48 13.28
N HIS A 31 -9.93 6.90 13.90
CA HIS A 31 -9.53 7.24 15.27
C HIS A 31 -9.08 8.70 15.38
N PHE A 32 -8.29 9.19 14.43
CA PHE A 32 -7.86 10.58 14.37
C PHE A 32 -9.06 11.55 14.27
N ARG A 33 -10.03 11.26 13.40
CA ARG A 33 -11.26 12.07 13.27
C ARG A 33 -12.09 12.07 14.54
N LEU A 34 -12.23 10.91 15.19
CA LEU A 34 -12.92 10.80 16.47
C LEU A 34 -12.29 11.73 17.52
N LEU A 35 -10.96 11.73 17.65
CA LEU A 35 -10.26 12.59 18.59
C LEU A 35 -10.46 14.09 18.27
N CYS A 36 -10.45 14.45 16.99
CA CYS A 36 -10.76 15.83 16.55
C CYS A 36 -12.18 16.26 16.97
N GLU A 37 -13.18 15.39 16.78
CA GLU A 37 -14.57 15.69 17.18
C GLU A 37 -14.72 15.79 18.70
N ILE A 38 -14.09 14.88 19.47
CA ILE A 38 -14.06 14.95 20.93
C ILE A 38 -13.44 16.28 21.40
N GLN A 39 -12.30 16.66 20.81
CA GLN A 39 -11.62 17.91 21.13
C GLN A 39 -12.53 19.12 20.90
N LYS A 40 -13.21 19.16 19.75
CA LYS A 40 -14.15 20.22 19.40
C LYS A 40 -15.31 20.30 20.40
N LEU A 41 -15.91 19.16 20.74
CA LEU A 41 -17.00 19.08 21.71
C LEU A 41 -16.58 19.60 23.09
N ILE A 42 -15.38 19.25 23.55
CA ILE A 42 -14.85 19.70 24.85
C ILE A 42 -14.63 21.21 24.85
N VAL A 43 -14.04 21.77 23.80
CA VAL A 43 -13.82 23.22 23.69
C VAL A 43 -15.15 23.97 23.60
N GLU A 44 -16.11 23.47 22.81
CA GLU A 44 -17.44 24.07 22.73
C GLU A 44 -18.19 24.02 24.06
N PHE A 45 -18.07 22.89 24.78
CA PHE A 45 -18.64 22.75 26.12
C PHE A 45 -18.03 23.78 27.07
N GLY A 46 -16.71 23.88 27.15
CA GLY A 46 -16.02 24.86 28.02
C GLY A 46 -16.46 26.29 27.74
N LYS A 47 -16.52 26.68 26.45
CA LYS A 47 -17.00 28.01 26.02
C LYS A 47 -18.45 28.28 26.42
N LYS A 48 -19.35 27.32 26.15
CA LYS A 48 -20.78 27.46 26.50
C LYS A 48 -20.94 27.53 28.03
N TYR A 49 -20.23 26.68 28.76
CA TYR A 49 -20.22 26.64 30.22
C TYR A 49 -19.81 28.00 30.80
N ARG A 50 -18.65 28.55 30.39
CA ARG A 50 -18.20 29.88 30.83
C ARG A 50 -19.17 30.99 30.50
N LYS A 51 -19.70 30.99 29.27
CA LYS A 51 -20.67 32.01 28.84
C LYS A 51 -21.92 31.99 29.70
N THR A 52 -22.44 30.80 30.01
CA THR A 52 -23.58 30.62 30.91
C THR A 52 -23.27 31.16 32.29
N VAL A 53 -22.18 30.71 32.93
CA VAL A 53 -21.79 31.17 34.28
C VAL A 53 -21.57 32.68 34.31
N SER A 54 -20.89 33.25 33.31
CA SER A 54 -20.63 34.69 33.20
C SER A 54 -21.92 35.51 33.15
N SER A 55 -23.01 34.95 32.61
CA SER A 55 -24.31 35.65 32.53
C SER A 55 -24.97 35.84 33.91
N PHE A 56 -24.59 35.02 34.90
CA PHE A 56 -25.07 35.11 36.28
C PHE A 56 -24.13 35.92 37.19
N VAL A 57 -22.98 36.38 36.69
CA VAL A 57 -22.06 37.23 37.48
C VAL A 57 -22.70 38.62 37.67
N PRO A 58 -22.87 39.09 38.92
CA PRO A 58 -23.49 40.38 39.19
C PRO A 58 -22.73 41.55 38.53
N LYS A 59 -23.44 42.42 37.80
CA LYS A 59 -22.85 43.54 37.03
C LYS A 59 -22.50 44.78 37.86
N LYS A 60 -22.95 44.86 39.12
CA LYS A 60 -22.78 46.06 39.97
C LYS A 60 -21.60 45.91 40.92
N LYS A 61 -20.56 46.74 40.73
CA LYS A 61 -19.68 47.14 41.84
C LYS A 61 -20.44 48.16 42.68
N GLU A 62 -21.09 47.72 43.75
CA GLU A 62 -21.59 48.68 44.74
C GLU A 62 -20.39 49.40 45.37
N LYS A 63 -20.32 50.71 45.12
CA LYS A 63 -19.47 51.61 45.90
C LYS A 63 -20.02 51.61 47.33
N SER A 64 -19.36 50.96 48.29
CA SER A 64 -19.17 51.54 49.62
C SER A 64 -18.43 50.63 50.59
N SER A 65 -17.47 51.26 51.27
CA SER A 65 -17.06 51.05 52.66
C SER A 65 -16.36 49.75 53.04
N ILE A 66 -15.41 49.95 53.95
CA ILE A 66 -14.39 49.06 54.53
C ILE A 66 -14.96 47.84 55.31
N ASP A 67 -16.28 47.63 55.35
CA ASP A 67 -16.89 46.44 55.95
C ASP A 67 -17.09 45.32 54.90
N SER A 68 -15.97 44.75 54.42
CA SER A 68 -15.95 43.59 53.54
C SER A 68 -16.26 42.28 54.30
N LYS A 69 -17.44 42.20 54.92
CA LYS A 69 -17.93 41.02 55.65
C LYS A 69 -18.90 40.25 54.75
N LEU A 70 -18.57 38.99 54.46
CA LEU A 70 -19.47 37.91 53.99
C LEU A 70 -20.90 38.37 53.62
N THR A 71 -21.06 38.93 52.42
CA THR A 71 -22.37 39.24 51.85
C THR A 71 -22.81 38.11 50.92
N TYR A 72 -24.12 37.93 50.73
CA TYR A 72 -24.63 36.96 49.75
C TYR A 72 -24.05 37.18 48.33
N ASN A 73 -23.82 38.44 47.95
CA ASN A 73 -23.25 38.78 46.65
C ASN A 73 -21.76 38.40 46.53
N THR A 74 -20.97 38.57 47.59
CA THR A 74 -19.56 38.14 47.60
C THR A 74 -19.44 36.62 47.58
N VAL A 75 -20.25 35.90 48.37
CA VAL A 75 -20.26 34.43 48.37
C VAL A 75 -20.69 33.86 47.02
N LEU A 76 -21.71 34.47 46.39
CA LEU A 76 -22.13 34.08 45.04
C LEU A 76 -21.04 34.34 44.01
N THR A 77 -20.36 35.49 44.08
CA THR A 77 -19.28 35.85 43.14
C THR A 77 -18.09 34.88 43.26
N ASP A 78 -17.67 34.58 44.49
CA ASP A 78 -16.57 33.64 44.75
C ASP A 78 -16.94 32.22 44.28
N SER A 79 -18.18 31.79 44.50
CA SER A 79 -18.67 30.49 44.01
C SER A 79 -18.71 30.43 42.48
N LEU A 80 -19.11 31.52 41.81
CA LEU A 80 -19.12 31.62 40.35
C LEU A 80 -17.71 31.63 39.74
N ALA A 81 -16.70 32.10 40.47
CA ALA A 81 -15.31 32.09 40.01
C ALA A 81 -14.80 30.66 39.75
N SER A 82 -15.05 29.72 40.67
CA SER A 82 -14.66 28.31 40.49
C SER A 82 -15.35 27.65 39.29
N PHE A 83 -16.60 28.03 38.99
CA PHE A 83 -17.27 27.57 37.78
C PHE A 83 -16.62 28.17 36.51
N LEU A 84 -16.28 29.46 36.51
CA LEU A 84 -15.54 30.06 35.39
C LEU A 84 -14.20 29.35 35.13
N GLU A 85 -13.47 29.01 36.21
CA GLU A 85 -12.23 28.23 36.15
C GLU A 85 -12.43 26.84 35.57
N MET A 86 -13.48 26.12 35.98
CA MET A 86 -13.81 24.81 35.40
C MET A 86 -14.03 24.91 33.88
N GLY A 87 -14.76 25.93 33.42
CA GLY A 87 -14.96 26.13 31.99
C GLY A 87 -13.65 26.46 31.24
N MET A 88 -12.73 27.22 31.85
CA MET A 88 -11.38 27.44 31.31
C MET A 88 -10.55 26.15 31.29
N ALA A 89 -10.70 25.28 32.28
CA ALA A 89 -10.01 24.00 32.33
C ALA A 89 -10.41 23.09 31.15
N PHE A 90 -11.68 23.06 30.76
CA PHE A 90 -12.12 22.34 29.56
C PHE A 90 -11.50 22.90 28.27
N GLU A 91 -11.43 24.22 28.12
CA GLU A 91 -10.77 24.83 26.96
C GLU A 91 -9.27 24.51 26.92
N ASN A 92 -8.59 24.60 28.07
CA ASN A 92 -7.17 24.24 28.20
C ASN A 92 -6.94 22.76 27.91
N TYR A 93 -7.81 21.87 28.39
CA TYR A 93 -7.75 20.45 28.07
C TYR A 93 -7.90 20.20 26.57
N GLY A 94 -8.83 20.88 25.91
CA GLY A 94 -9.00 20.78 24.46
C GLY A 94 -7.78 21.28 23.68
N ALA A 95 -7.11 22.34 24.16
CA ALA A 95 -5.86 22.82 23.57
C ALA A 95 -4.71 21.81 23.77
N GLU A 96 -4.62 21.20 24.96
CA GLU A 96 -3.60 20.21 25.27
C GLU A 96 -3.81 18.91 24.49
N LEU A 97 -5.05 18.44 24.36
CA LEU A 97 -5.40 17.29 23.53
C LEU A 97 -5.00 17.52 22.06
N GLN A 98 -5.25 18.73 21.54
CA GLN A 98 -4.83 19.11 20.20
C GLN A 98 -3.31 19.05 20.03
N LYS A 99 -2.58 19.63 20.97
CA LYS A 99 -1.12 19.78 20.91
C LYS A 99 -0.38 18.46 21.13
N SER A 100 -0.78 17.71 22.15
CA SER A 100 0.00 16.60 22.69
C SER A 100 -0.42 15.24 22.15
N VAL A 101 -1.60 15.14 21.52
CA VAL A 101 -2.11 13.88 20.97
C VAL A 101 -2.45 14.01 19.49
N ILE A 102 -3.38 14.90 19.15
CA ILE A 102 -3.94 14.98 17.78
C ILE A 102 -2.87 15.38 16.76
N THR A 103 -2.08 16.41 17.06
CA THR A 103 -1.05 16.91 16.13
C THR A 103 0.06 15.88 15.89
N PRO A 104 0.65 15.26 16.93
CA PRO A 104 1.59 14.16 16.74
C PRO A 104 0.99 12.96 15.99
N LEU A 105 -0.23 12.54 16.33
CA LEU A 105 -0.90 11.42 15.68
C LEU A 105 -1.09 11.68 14.18
N LYS A 106 -1.46 12.91 13.79
CA LYS A 106 -1.58 13.29 12.39
C LYS A 106 -0.25 13.21 11.65
N ALA A 107 0.82 13.68 12.28
CA ALA A 107 2.16 13.63 11.68
C ALA A 107 2.61 12.19 11.45
N GLU A 108 2.37 11.30 12.42
CA GLU A 108 2.67 9.86 12.28
C GLU A 108 1.81 9.20 11.20
N TYR A 109 0.50 9.49 11.16
CA TYR A 109 -0.38 9.01 10.10
C TYR A 109 0.10 9.42 8.71
N ASP A 110 0.48 10.69 8.52
CA ASP A 110 0.96 11.19 7.22
C ASP A 110 2.29 10.54 6.82
N ARG A 111 3.17 10.29 7.80
CA ARG A 111 4.44 9.60 7.59
C ARG A 111 4.21 8.16 7.13
N GLU A 112 3.38 7.41 7.85
CA GLU A 112 3.06 6.01 7.52
C GLU A 112 2.34 5.91 6.17
N ARG A 113 1.39 6.82 5.91
CA ARG A 113 0.68 6.87 4.62
C ARG A 113 1.66 7.02 3.45
N LYS A 114 2.63 7.93 3.58
CA LYS A 114 3.66 8.15 2.55
C LYS A 114 4.54 6.90 2.34
N ILE A 115 4.86 6.17 3.41
CA ILE A 115 5.62 4.93 3.33
C ILE A 115 4.81 3.87 2.59
N ALA A 116 3.55 3.66 2.97
CA ALA A 116 2.65 2.69 2.34
C ALA A 116 2.43 2.99 0.84
N ASP A 117 2.20 4.26 0.48
CA ASP A 117 2.04 4.68 -0.91
C ASP A 117 3.32 4.43 -1.74
N LYS A 118 4.50 4.65 -1.14
CA LYS A 118 5.79 4.35 -1.77
C LYS A 118 5.96 2.84 -2.00
N VAL A 119 5.74 2.03 -0.97
CA VAL A 119 5.85 0.56 -1.05
C VAL A 119 4.90 0.01 -2.11
N THR A 120 3.65 0.49 -2.14
CA THR A 120 2.65 0.11 -3.15
C THR A 120 3.12 0.45 -4.57
N THR A 121 3.68 1.65 -4.75
CA THR A 121 4.19 2.09 -6.06
C THR A 121 5.38 1.26 -6.51
N ASP A 122 6.34 1.02 -5.62
CA ASP A 122 7.53 0.24 -5.93
C ASP A 122 7.15 -1.21 -6.24
N TYR A 123 6.29 -1.85 -5.44
CA TYR A 123 5.75 -3.18 -5.72
C TYR A 123 5.06 -3.24 -7.09
N THR A 124 4.21 -2.26 -7.42
CA THR A 124 3.53 -2.23 -8.72
C THR A 124 4.52 -2.19 -9.89
N LYS A 125 5.60 -1.42 -9.77
CA LYS A 125 6.66 -1.37 -10.78
C LYS A 125 7.37 -2.71 -10.93
N TYR A 126 7.79 -3.31 -9.81
CA TYR A 126 8.46 -4.62 -9.80
C TYR A 126 7.56 -5.71 -10.38
N ASN A 127 6.30 -5.78 -9.95
CA ASN A 127 5.34 -6.77 -10.42
C ASN A 127 5.07 -6.60 -11.93
N THR A 128 4.92 -5.36 -12.42
CA THR A 128 4.74 -5.08 -13.85
C THR A 128 5.96 -5.52 -14.67
N GLN A 129 7.17 -5.26 -14.18
CA GLN A 129 8.40 -5.70 -14.84
C GLN A 129 8.50 -7.22 -14.87
N ARG A 130 8.20 -7.89 -13.75
CA ARG A 130 8.20 -9.36 -13.64
C ARG A 130 7.21 -9.99 -14.62
N GLU A 131 5.98 -9.48 -14.68
CA GLU A 131 4.96 -10.00 -15.61
C GLU A 131 5.36 -9.79 -17.08
N ARG A 132 6.04 -8.69 -17.40
CA ARG A 132 6.58 -8.48 -18.75
C ARG A 132 7.65 -9.51 -19.12
N GLU A 133 8.55 -9.81 -18.19
CA GLU A 133 9.61 -10.80 -18.39
C GLU A 133 9.05 -12.22 -18.49
N LYS A 134 8.07 -12.54 -17.66
CA LYS A 134 7.32 -13.80 -17.73
C LYS A 134 6.65 -13.98 -19.09
N ARG A 135 5.93 -12.96 -19.59
CA ARG A 135 5.31 -13.02 -20.93
C ARG A 135 6.33 -13.26 -22.04
N ARG A 136 7.48 -12.58 -21.98
CA ARG A 136 8.58 -12.79 -22.94
C ARG A 136 9.13 -14.22 -22.90
N LEU A 137 9.25 -14.80 -21.71
CA LEU A 137 9.65 -16.19 -21.54
C LEU A 137 8.58 -17.16 -22.10
N GLU A 138 7.30 -16.89 -21.86
CA GLU A 138 6.19 -17.67 -22.44
C GLU A 138 6.16 -17.62 -23.97
N ASP A 139 6.42 -16.46 -24.58
CA ASP A 139 6.45 -16.30 -26.04
C ASP A 139 7.62 -17.07 -26.68
N THR A 140 8.81 -16.99 -26.06
CA THR A 140 9.98 -17.76 -26.54
C THR A 140 9.79 -19.27 -26.36
N TRP A 141 9.15 -19.69 -25.26
CA TRP A 141 8.76 -21.08 -25.06
C TRP A 141 7.79 -21.57 -26.13
N ARG A 142 6.73 -20.81 -26.43
CA ARG A 142 5.75 -21.14 -27.50
C ARG A 142 6.45 -21.26 -28.85
N THR A 143 7.36 -20.35 -29.16
CA THR A 143 8.14 -20.36 -30.40
C THR A 143 9.00 -21.62 -30.51
N HIS A 144 9.70 -21.99 -29.43
CA HIS A 144 10.50 -23.21 -29.37
C HIS A 144 9.66 -24.48 -29.53
N VAL A 145 8.51 -24.57 -28.86
CA VAL A 145 7.57 -25.71 -29.00
C VAL A 145 7.04 -25.82 -30.43
N ASN A 146 6.74 -24.70 -31.09
CA ASN A 146 6.32 -24.71 -32.49
C ASN A 146 7.44 -25.15 -33.43
N ALA A 147 8.68 -24.69 -33.21
CA ALA A 147 9.84 -25.13 -33.98
C ALA A 147 10.09 -26.64 -33.82
N LEU A 148 9.88 -27.20 -32.62
CA LEU A 148 9.95 -28.65 -32.37
C LEU A 148 8.92 -29.41 -33.22
N LYS A 149 7.67 -28.95 -33.25
CA LYS A 149 6.59 -29.57 -34.05
C LYS A 149 6.92 -29.53 -35.54
N GLU A 150 7.40 -28.39 -36.04
CA GLU A 150 7.78 -28.23 -37.45
C GLU A 150 8.97 -29.11 -37.83
N LYS A 151 9.96 -29.26 -36.94
CA LYS A 151 11.07 -30.20 -37.11
C LYS A 151 10.56 -31.64 -37.19
N GLN A 152 9.71 -32.08 -36.27
CA GLN A 152 9.15 -33.45 -36.26
C GLN A 152 8.34 -33.75 -37.54
N LYS A 153 7.58 -32.77 -38.02
CA LYS A 153 6.86 -32.87 -39.30
C LYS A 153 7.82 -33.04 -40.47
N ALA A 154 8.87 -32.21 -40.55
CA ALA A 154 9.89 -32.31 -41.59
C ALA A 154 10.69 -33.63 -41.52
N GLU A 155 10.96 -34.16 -40.33
CA GLU A 155 11.58 -35.48 -40.14
C GLU A 155 10.71 -36.58 -40.73
N THR A 156 9.40 -36.55 -40.44
CA THR A 156 8.43 -37.51 -40.97
C THR A 156 8.36 -37.47 -42.50
N MET A 157 8.26 -36.26 -43.07
CA MET A 157 8.23 -36.07 -44.53
C MET A 157 9.53 -36.50 -45.22
N ASN A 158 10.69 -36.21 -44.62
CA ASN A 158 11.96 -36.65 -45.17
C ASN A 158 12.08 -38.18 -45.14
N THR A 159 11.71 -38.82 -44.03
CA THR A 159 11.71 -40.29 -43.94
C THR A 159 10.82 -40.93 -45.01
N GLN A 160 9.63 -40.38 -45.25
CA GLN A 160 8.74 -40.84 -46.33
C GLN A 160 9.37 -40.65 -47.71
N ALA A 161 9.94 -39.48 -48.00
CA ALA A 161 10.55 -39.19 -49.30
C ALA A 161 11.80 -40.06 -49.61
N GLN A 162 12.58 -40.43 -48.59
CA GLN A 162 13.72 -41.34 -48.76
C GLN A 162 13.28 -42.80 -48.98
N GLY A 163 12.14 -43.20 -48.42
CA GLY A 163 11.57 -44.54 -48.58
C GLY A 163 10.74 -44.73 -49.85
N ASP A 164 10.40 -43.66 -50.56
CA ASP A 164 9.55 -43.72 -51.77
C ASP A 164 10.39 -43.98 -53.04
N PRO A 165 10.19 -45.13 -53.71
CA PRO A 165 10.89 -45.46 -54.96
C PRO A 165 10.48 -44.59 -56.14
N ASN A 166 9.32 -43.91 -56.09
CA ASN A 166 8.78 -43.10 -57.19
C ASN A 166 9.15 -41.61 -57.12
N ILE A 167 9.78 -41.17 -56.03
CA ILE A 167 10.21 -39.79 -55.86
C ILE A 167 11.55 -39.52 -56.57
N THR A 168 11.67 -38.33 -57.16
CA THR A 168 12.89 -37.93 -57.88
C THR A 168 14.06 -37.61 -56.92
N PRO A 169 15.32 -37.74 -57.36
CA PRO A 169 16.48 -37.34 -56.57
C PRO A 169 16.43 -35.88 -56.10
N GLU A 170 15.90 -34.98 -56.94
CA GLU A 170 15.75 -33.56 -56.63
C GLU A 170 14.75 -33.33 -55.48
N GLU A 171 13.61 -34.04 -55.50
CA GLU A 171 12.62 -33.99 -54.42
C GLU A 171 13.14 -34.58 -53.11
N ARG A 172 13.95 -35.66 -53.17
CA ARG A 172 14.65 -36.18 -51.98
C ARG A 172 15.60 -35.15 -51.39
N GLN A 173 16.38 -34.48 -52.24
CA GLN A 173 17.31 -33.44 -51.80
C GLN A 173 16.57 -32.24 -51.21
N LYS A 174 15.44 -31.85 -51.79
CA LYS A 174 14.58 -30.78 -51.26
C LYS A 174 14.02 -31.11 -49.87
N ALA A 175 13.61 -32.36 -49.65
CA ALA A 175 13.15 -32.81 -48.33
C ALA A 175 14.29 -32.80 -47.29
N GLN A 176 15.50 -33.21 -47.66
CA GLN A 176 16.68 -33.13 -46.79
C GLN A 176 17.04 -31.68 -46.44
N ASN A 177 17.07 -30.78 -47.44
CA ASN A 177 17.37 -29.37 -47.23
C ASN A 177 16.31 -28.71 -46.32
N THR A 178 15.03 -29.06 -46.49
CA THR A 178 13.95 -28.58 -45.63
C THR A 178 14.14 -29.07 -44.18
N LEU A 179 14.49 -30.35 -44.00
CA LEU A 179 14.78 -30.89 -42.67
C LEU A 179 15.97 -30.19 -42.02
N ALA A 180 17.07 -29.98 -42.75
CA ALA A 180 18.24 -29.27 -42.25
C ALA A 180 17.86 -27.86 -41.76
N ALA A 181 17.14 -27.09 -42.57
CA ALA A 181 16.68 -25.75 -42.19
C ALA A 181 15.78 -25.75 -40.94
N LYS A 182 14.89 -26.75 -40.78
CA LYS A 182 14.04 -26.88 -39.59
C LYS A 182 14.81 -27.31 -38.34
N LYS A 183 15.89 -28.09 -38.49
CA LYS A 183 16.80 -28.44 -37.38
C LYS A 183 17.56 -27.21 -36.90
N ASP A 184 18.08 -26.40 -37.82
CA ASP A 184 18.81 -25.17 -37.47
C ASP A 184 17.91 -24.17 -36.74
N ALA A 185 16.69 -23.94 -37.26
CA ALA A 185 15.69 -23.09 -36.60
C ALA A 185 15.30 -23.62 -35.20
N PHE A 186 15.21 -24.94 -35.02
CA PHE A 186 14.96 -25.53 -33.70
C PHE A 186 16.10 -25.25 -32.72
N ILE A 187 17.35 -25.39 -33.15
CA ILE A 187 18.54 -25.11 -32.31
C ILE A 187 18.57 -23.62 -31.93
N GLU A 188 18.31 -22.72 -32.87
CA GLU A 188 18.26 -21.28 -32.62
C GLU A 188 17.20 -20.91 -31.58
N THR A 189 15.99 -21.44 -31.72
CA THR A 189 14.90 -21.21 -30.75
C THR A 189 15.19 -21.84 -29.39
N GLN A 190 15.89 -22.98 -29.34
CA GLN A 190 16.35 -23.61 -28.09
C GLN A 190 17.33 -22.70 -27.35
N HIS A 191 18.35 -22.17 -28.03
CA HIS A 191 19.31 -21.24 -27.44
C HIS A 191 18.65 -19.96 -26.97
N THR A 192 17.71 -19.42 -27.76
CA THR A 192 16.96 -18.21 -27.40
C THR A 192 16.13 -18.42 -26.14
N TYR A 193 15.36 -19.51 -26.08
CA TYR A 193 14.56 -19.85 -24.90
C TYR A 193 15.43 -20.07 -23.67
N ALA A 194 16.53 -20.84 -23.79
CA ALA A 194 17.45 -21.07 -22.69
C ALA A 194 18.10 -19.79 -22.16
N SER A 195 18.47 -18.86 -23.07
CA SER A 195 19.03 -17.55 -22.69
C SER A 195 18.02 -16.71 -21.92
N GLU A 196 16.77 -16.64 -22.39
CA GLU A 196 15.72 -15.89 -21.70
C GLU A 196 15.31 -16.53 -20.38
N MET A 197 15.32 -17.86 -20.28
CA MET A 197 15.07 -18.58 -19.02
C MET A 197 16.16 -18.29 -17.98
N ALA A 198 17.43 -18.27 -18.40
CA ALA A 198 18.54 -17.91 -17.51
C ALA A 198 18.39 -16.47 -16.99
N LYS A 199 18.09 -15.52 -17.89
CA LYS A 199 17.84 -14.11 -17.50
C LYS A 199 16.66 -13.97 -16.55
N PHE A 200 15.57 -14.68 -16.80
CA PHE A 200 14.38 -14.64 -15.94
C PHE A 200 14.70 -15.18 -14.53
N ASN A 201 15.38 -16.32 -14.44
CA ASN A 201 15.73 -16.94 -13.16
C ASN A 201 16.70 -16.08 -12.33
N ASP A 202 17.66 -15.42 -12.99
CA ASP A 202 18.62 -14.54 -12.32
C ASP A 202 17.91 -13.34 -11.68
N LYS A 203 17.02 -12.70 -12.43
CA LYS A 203 16.19 -11.58 -11.95
C LYS A 203 15.18 -11.99 -10.88
N GLN A 204 14.70 -13.23 -10.91
CA GLN A 204 13.77 -13.74 -9.90
C GLN A 204 14.47 -14.01 -8.55
N ARG A 205 15.76 -14.34 -8.55
CA ARG A 205 16.55 -14.59 -7.33
C ARG A 205 17.07 -13.32 -6.67
N HIS A 206 17.27 -12.26 -7.46
CA HIS A 206 17.77 -10.97 -7.02
C HIS A 206 16.80 -9.85 -7.41
N PRO A 207 15.66 -9.70 -6.69
CA PRO A 207 14.72 -8.61 -6.92
C PRO A 207 15.31 -7.22 -6.62
#